data_AF-A0A938Y1V9-F1
#
_entry.id   AF-A0A938Y1V9-F1
#
_cell.length_a   1.000
_cell.length_b   1.000
_cell.length_c   1.000
_cell.angle_alpha   90.00
_cell.angle_beta   90.00
_cell.angle_gamma   90.00
#
_symmetry.space_group_name_H-M   'P 1'
#
loop_
_entity.id
_entity.type
_entity.pdbx_description
1 polymer ?
#
loop_
_entity_poly.entity_id
_entity_poly.type
_entity_poly.pdbx_seq_one_letter_code
_entity_poly.pdbx_strand_id
1 'polypeptide(L)' 'MSDNKQDVQVLDFEELLKFIELRLASKGMRVGRNEIITILQAEEAFLIAKGVIEEV' A
#
# COMPACT_ATOMS: atom_id res chain seq x y z
N MET A 1 10.03 19.52 -22.33
CA MET A 1 10.42 18.34 -21.53
C MET A 1 9.40 18.23 -20.43
N SER A 2 8.60 17.17 -20.43
CA SER A 2 7.48 17.03 -19.50
C SER A 2 8.04 16.45 -18.19
N ASP A 3 8.38 17.32 -17.24
CA ASP A 3 8.69 16.94 -15.87
C ASP A 3 7.43 16.37 -15.23
N ASN A 4 7.25 15.07 -15.38
CA ASN A 4 6.19 14.29 -14.76
C ASN A 4 6.59 14.08 -13.29
N LYS A 5 6.58 15.16 -12.52
CA LYS A 5 6.64 15.10 -11.06
C LYS A 5 5.37 14.39 -10.62
N GLN A 6 5.45 13.08 -10.45
CA GLN A 6 4.44 12.34 -9.71
C GLN A 6 4.40 12.99 -8.33
N ASP A 7 3.37 13.78 -8.08
CA ASP A 7 3.07 14.27 -6.74
C ASP A 7 2.94 13.04 -5.85
N VAL A 8 3.99 12.78 -5.07
CA VAL A 8 4.02 11.69 -4.11
C VAL A 8 3.02 12.07 -3.04
N GLN A 9 1.79 11.55 -3.18
CA GLN A 9 0.75 11.75 -2.20
C GLN A 9 1.09 10.89 -0.99
N VAL A 10 1.49 11.53 0.10
CA VAL A 10 1.68 10.87 1.39
C VAL A 10 0.29 10.56 1.93
N LEU A 11 -0.13 9.30 1.82
CA LEU A 11 -1.36 8.81 2.43
C LEU A 11 -1.05 8.34 3.85
N ASP A 12 -1.93 8.66 4.79
CA ASP A 12 -1.89 7.97 6.08
C ASP A 12 -2.31 6.50 5.91
N PHE A 13 -2.02 5.68 6.94
CA PHE A 13 -2.27 4.24 6.86
C PHE A 13 -3.76 3.90 6.67
N GLU A 14 -4.68 4.65 7.27
CA GLU A 14 -6.12 4.43 7.12
C GLU A 14 -6.64 4.85 5.74
N GLU A 15 -6.11 5.93 5.18
CA GLU A 15 -6.39 6.37 3.82
C GLU A 15 -5.91 5.35 2.78
N LEU A 16 -4.71 4.78 2.98
CA LEU A 16 -4.20 3.69 2.16
C LEU A 16 -5.10 2.46 2.21
N LEU A 17 -5.52 2.03 3.41
CA LEU A 17 -6.41 0.89 3.57
C LEU A 17 -7.74 1.12 2.86
N LYS A 18 -8.37 2.29 3.05
CA LYS A 18 -9.62 2.66 2.36
C LYS A 18 -9.44 2.68 0.85
N PHE A 19 -8.33 3.20 0.35
CA PHE A 19 -8.02 3.21 -1.08
C PHE A 19 -7.98 1.79 -1.65
N ILE A 20 -7.29 0.86 -0.97
CA ILE A 20 -7.20 -0.54 -1.39
C ILE A 20 -8.58 -1.21 -1.34
N GLU A 21 -9.34 -1.01 -0.26
CA GLU A 21 -10.71 -1.52 -0.10
C GLU A 21 -11.61 -1.07 -1.27
N LEU A 22 -11.62 0.23 -1.58
CA LEU A 22 -12.39 0.80 -2.69
C LEU A 22 -11.94 0.25 -4.04
N ARG A 23 -10.63 0.13 -4.26
CA ARG A 23 -10.08 -0.42 -5.50
C ARG A 23 -10.49 -1.88 -5.70
N LEU A 24 -10.44 -2.71 -4.66
CA LEU A 24 -10.86 -4.10 -4.72
C LEU A 24 -12.37 -4.20 -4.95
N ALA A 25 -13.16 -3.40 -4.22
CA ALA A 25 -14.61 -3.35 -4.37
C ALA A 25 -15.02 -2.93 -5.80
N SER A 26 -14.34 -1.96 -6.41
CA SER A 26 -14.59 -1.53 -7.80
C SER A 26 -14.38 -2.65 -8.84
N LYS A 27 -13.65 -3.71 -8.48
CA LYS A 27 -13.42 -4.90 -9.29
C LYS A 27 -14.32 -6.08 -8.89
N GLY A 28 -15.30 -5.86 -8.02
CA GLY A 28 -16.19 -6.90 -7.52
C GLY A 28 -15.56 -7.85 -6.51
N MET A 29 -14.40 -7.50 -5.95
CA MET A 29 -13.73 -8.30 -4.92
C MET A 29 -14.06 -7.76 -3.54
N ARG A 30 -14.34 -8.65 -2.59
CA ARG A 30 -14.52 -8.31 -1.17
C ARG A 30 -13.43 -9.00 -0.36
N VAL A 31 -12.53 -8.21 0.19
CA VAL A 31 -11.44 -8.66 1.05
C VAL A 31 -11.61 -7.97 2.39
N GLY A 32 -11.38 -8.68 3.49
CA GLY A 32 -11.43 -8.07 4.81
C GLY A 32 -10.19 -7.21 5.06
N ARG A 33 -10.35 -6.25 5.99
CA ARG A 33 -9.27 -5.32 6.33
C ARG A 33 -8.04 -6.02 6.87
N ASN A 34 -8.24 -7.07 7.68
CA ASN A 34 -7.14 -7.81 8.29
C ASN A 34 -6.29 -8.53 7.24
N GLU A 35 -6.91 -9.05 6.18
CA GLU A 35 -6.20 -9.70 5.07
C GLU A 35 -5.35 -8.69 4.30
N ILE A 36 -5.85 -7.48 4.07
CA ILE A 36 -5.09 -6.39 3.44
C ILE A 36 -3.88 -6.02 4.32
N ILE A 37 -4.10 -5.82 5.62
CA ILE A 37 -3.02 -5.50 6.57
C ILE A 37 -1.96 -6.60 6.59
N THR A 38 -2.39 -7.87 6.64
CA THR A 38 -1.48 -9.02 6.66
C THR A 38 -0.57 -9.03 5.44
N ILE A 39 -1.10 -8.73 4.25
CA ILE A 39 -0.32 -8.66 3.02
C ILE A 39 0.67 -7.49 3.07
N LEU A 40 0.23 -6.31 3.50
CA LEU A 40 1.09 -5.14 3.61
C LEU A 40 2.27 -5.38 4.56
N GLN A 41 2.02 -6.00 5.72
CA GLN A 41 3.06 -6.35 6.69
C GLN A 41 4.02 -7.41 6.16
N ALA A 42 3.50 -8.41 5.44
CA ALA A 42 4.35 -9.44 4.82
C ALA A 42 5.27 -8.85 3.75
N GLU A 43 4.77 -7.91 2.94
CA GLU A 43 5.58 -7.21 1.93
C GLU A 43 6.60 -6.29 2.57
N GLU A 44 6.22 -5.52 3.60
CA GLU A 44 7.14 -4.67 4.36
C GLU A 44 8.30 -5.48 4.94
N ALA A 45 7.99 -6.59 5.63
CA ALA A 45 9.00 -7.49 6.17
C ALA A 45 9.91 -8.08 5.09
N PHE A 46 9.35 -8.42 3.92
CA PHE A 46 10.13 -8.90 2.78
C PHE A 46 11.09 -7.82 2.25
N LEU A 47 10.62 -6.59 2.09
CA LEU A 47 11.42 -5.48 1.57
C LEU A 47 12.53 -5.08 2.54
N ILE A 48 12.28 -5.10 3.85
CA ILE A 48 13.30 -4.93 4.89
C ILE A 48 14.34 -6.05 4.80
N ALA A 49 13.92 -7.31 4.71
CA ALA A 49 14.84 -8.44 4.60
C ALA A 49 15.70 -8.40 3.32
N LYS A 50 15.23 -7.73 2.26
CA LYS A 50 16.00 -7.48 1.04
C LYS A 50 16.88 -6.23 1.09
N GLY A 51 16.83 -5.46 2.17
CA GLY A 51 17.56 -4.20 2.31
C GLY A 51 17.04 -3.10 1.38
N VAL A 52 15.79 -3.20 0.94
CA VAL A 52 15.13 -2.19 0.09
C VAL A 52 14.54 -1.06 0.94
N ILE A 53 14.01 -1.41 2.11
CA ILE A 53 13.53 -0.47 3.13
C ILE A 53 14.44 -0.59 4.34
N GLU A 54 14.80 0.55 4.94
CA GLU A 54 15.57 0.63 6.18
C GLU A 54 14.63 1.01 7.34
N GLU A 55 14.76 0.33 8.49
CA GLU A 55 14.13 0.77 9.74
C GLU A 55 14.91 1.98 10.28
N VAL A 56 14.20 3.07 10.61
CA VAL A 56 14.78 4.33 11.12
C VAL A 56 14.77 4.36 12.65
#